data_AF-A0A9E3J3V9-F1
#
_entry.id   AF-A0A9E3J3V9-F1
#
_cell.length_a   1.000
_cell.length_b   1.000
_cell.length_c   1.000
_cell.angle_alpha   90.00
_cell.angle_beta   90.00
_cell.angle_gamma   90.00
#
_symmetry.space_group_name_H-M   'P 1'
#
loop_
_entity.id
_entity.type
_entity.pdbx_description
1 polymer ?
#
loop_
_entity_poly.entity_id
_entity_poly.type
_entity_poly.pdbx_seq_one_letter_code
_entity_poly.pdbx_strand_id
1 'polypeptide(L)' 'MSLLDRIPTLSDEEVANLLANARRLAEQGDDKQQAAAAELLPALEGESNQRREARMERAKAKRAATRRATLKRAAA' A
#
# COMPACT_ATOMS: atom_id res chain seq x y z
N MET A 1 -7.57 12.13 18.07
CA MET A 1 -7.37 11.49 16.76
C MET A 1 -5.97 10.89 16.77
N SER A 2 -5.87 9.58 16.61
CA SER A 2 -4.58 8.87 16.55
C SER A 2 -4.05 8.82 15.11
N LEU A 3 -2.79 8.40 14.95
CA LEU A 3 -2.25 8.11 13.61
C LEU A 3 -2.94 6.91 12.97
N LEU A 4 -3.34 5.90 13.76
CA LEU A 4 -4.08 4.72 13.28
C LEU A 4 -5.38 5.12 12.58
N ASP A 5 -6.12 6.07 13.16
CA ASP A 5 -7.37 6.60 12.59
C ASP A 5 -7.17 7.28 11.23
N ARG A 6 -5.95 7.74 10.94
CA ARG A 6 -5.61 8.48 9.71
C ARG A 6 -5.11 7.59 8.60
N ILE A 7 -4.60 6.39 8.88
CA ILE A 7 -4.01 5.48 7.88
C ILE A 7 -4.92 5.28 6.65
N PRO A 8 -6.25 5.05 6.79
CA PRO A 8 -7.11 4.86 5.63
C PRO A 8 -7.22 6.09 4.70
N THR A 9 -6.93 7.28 5.23
CA THR A 9 -7.02 8.55 4.48
C THR A 9 -5.71 8.96 3.80
N LEU A 10 -4.60 8.28 4.11
CA LEU A 10 -3.29 8.59 3.54
C LEU A 10 -3.25 8.19 2.06
N SER A 11 -2.43 8.88 1.28
CA SER A 11 -2.07 8.48 -0.09
C SER A 11 -1.13 7.26 -0.09
N ASP A 12 -0.95 6.62 -1.24
CA ASP A 12 -0.08 5.44 -1.39
C ASP A 12 1.38 5.77 -1.01
N GLU A 13 1.83 6.96 -1.39
CA GLU A 13 3.17 7.46 -1.06
C GLU A 13 3.31 7.72 0.45
N GLU A 14 2.32 8.34 1.08
CA GLU A 14 2.33 8.57 2.52
C GLU A 14 2.34 7.27 3.32
N VAL A 15 1.55 6.27 2.92
CA VAL A 15 1.58 4.93 3.55
C VAL A 15 2.95 4.29 3.40
N ALA A 16 3.55 4.35 2.21
CA ALA A 16 4.87 3.78 1.96
C ALA A 16 5.98 4.47 2.78
N ASN A 17 5.97 5.80 2.82
CA ASN A 17 6.93 6.59 3.60
C ASN A 17 6.77 6.35 5.10
N LEU A 18 5.53 6.32 5.60
CA LEU A 18 5.24 6.08 7.01
C LEU A 18 5.64 4.65 7.42
N LEU A 19 5.37 3.65 6.57
CA LEU A 19 5.81 2.26 6.80
C LEU A 19 7.33 2.14 6.83
N ALA A 20 8.06 2.77 5.91
CA ALA A 20 9.52 2.76 5.89
C ALA A 20 10.11 3.38 7.16
N ASN A 21 9.53 4.50 7.61
CA ASN A 21 9.94 5.16 8.84
C ASN A 21 9.62 4.32 10.08
N ALA A 22 8.44 3.71 10.15
CA ALA A 22 8.06 2.83 11.25
C ALA A 22 9.02 1.64 11.37
N ARG A 23 9.41 1.02 10.25
CA ARG A 23 10.42 -0.06 10.23
C ARG A 23 11.77 0.41 10.77
N ARG A 24 12.26 1.56 10.30
CA ARG A 24 13.52 2.13 10.80
C ARG A 24 13.48 2.42 12.30
N LEU A 25 12.36 2.96 12.80
CA LEU A 25 12.19 3.25 14.23
C LEU A 25 12.07 1.98 15.08
N ALA A 26 11.46 0.92 14.56
CA ALA A 26 11.41 -0.37 15.25
C ALA A 26 12.80 -0.99 15.45
N GLU A 27 13.73 -0.74 14.53
CA GLU A 27 15.10 -1.27 14.60
C GLU A 27 16.08 -0.37 15.35
N GLN A 28 15.95 0.95 15.20
CA GLN A 28 17.00 1.92 15.58
C GLN A 28 16.48 3.04 16.50
N GLY A 29 15.18 3.06 16.81
CA GLY A 29 14.58 4.07 17.68
C GLY A 29 14.91 3.84 19.16
N ASP A 30 14.62 4.84 19.99
CA ASP A 30 14.56 4.67 21.44
C ASP A 30 13.36 3.78 21.86
N ASP A 31 13.30 3.37 23.12
CA ASP A 31 12.25 2.46 23.63
C ASP A 31 10.82 2.96 23.33
N LYS A 32 10.60 4.28 23.38
CA LYS A 32 9.27 4.86 23.10
C LYS A 32 8.97 4.81 21.61
N GLN A 33 9.95 5.11 20.78
CA GLN A 33 9.82 5.05 19.32
C GLN A 33 9.61 3.62 18.83
N GLN A 34 10.33 2.65 19.39
CA GLN A 34 10.16 1.23 19.07
C GLN A 34 8.77 0.73 19.46
N ALA A 35 8.28 1.09 20.65
CA ALA A 35 6.93 0.75 21.09
C ALA A 35 5.85 1.34 20.18
N ALA A 36 5.97 2.62 19.82
CA ALA A 36 5.05 3.27 18.89
C ALA A 36 5.11 2.67 17.48
N ALA A 37 6.30 2.30 17.00
CA ALA A 37 6.46 1.62 15.73
C ALA A 37 5.81 0.23 15.74
N ALA A 38 5.99 -0.54 16.81
CA ALA A 38 5.38 -1.86 16.97
C ALA A 38 3.84 -1.81 16.94
N GLU A 39 3.24 -0.73 17.46
CA GLU A 39 1.80 -0.50 17.40
C GLU A 39 1.32 -0.17 15.96
N LEU A 40 2.07 0.64 15.22
CA LEU A 40 1.68 1.13 13.89
C LEU A 40 1.94 0.13 12.76
N LEU A 41 2.99 -0.68 12.87
CA LEU A 41 3.46 -1.56 11.80
C LEU A 41 2.37 -2.49 11.23
N PRO A 42 1.58 -3.22 12.05
CA PRO A 42 0.56 -4.13 11.51
C PRO A 42 -0.49 -3.42 10.65
N ALA A 43 -0.93 -2.23 11.06
CA ALA A 43 -1.93 -1.46 10.32
C ALA A 43 -1.37 -0.92 9.00
N LEU A 44 -0.14 -0.41 9.00
CA LEU A 44 0.54 0.10 7.80
C LEU A 44 0.84 -1.00 6.79
N GLU A 45 1.25 -2.18 7.25
CA GLU A 45 1.50 -3.33 6.39
C GLU A 45 0.22 -3.87 5.77
N GLY A 46 -0.86 -3.96 6.55
CA GLY A 46 -2.18 -4.33 6.07
C GLY A 46 -2.66 -3.40 4.95
N GLU A 47 -2.64 -2.09 5.20
CA GLU A 47 -3.06 -1.07 4.23
C GLU A 47 -2.21 -1.10 2.94
N SER A 48 -0.87 -1.19 3.09
CA SER A 48 0.06 -1.28 1.96
C SER A 48 -0.21 -2.51 1.09
N ASN A 49 -0.47 -3.67 1.71
CA ASN A 49 -0.80 -4.90 1.00
C ASN A 49 -2.13 -4.80 0.27
N GLN A 50 -3.19 -4.31 0.91
CA GLN A 50 -4.50 -4.11 0.28
C GLN A 50 -4.41 -3.20 -0.95
N ARG A 51 -3.66 -2.09 -0.86
CA ARG A 51 -3.44 -1.17 -1.99
C ARG A 51 -2.67 -1.83 -3.11
N ARG A 52 -1.64 -2.62 -2.78
CA ARG A 52 -0.87 -3.38 -3.78
C ARG A 52 -1.76 -4.36 -4.53
N GLU A 53 -2.60 -5.09 -3.82
CA GLU A 53 -3.57 -6.03 -4.42
C GLU A 53 -4.56 -5.29 -5.33
N ALA A 54 -5.15 -4.19 -4.87
CA ALA A 54 -6.07 -3.38 -5.67
C ALA A 54 -5.40 -2.87 -6.96
N ARG A 55 -4.13 -2.42 -6.90
CA ARG A 55 -3.37 -2.02 -8.09
C ARG A 55 -3.15 -3.18 -9.05
N MET A 56 -2.81 -4.37 -8.53
CA MET A 56 -2.61 -5.56 -9.35
C MET A 56 -3.89 -6.00 -10.06
N GLU A 57 -5.03 -5.97 -9.36
CA GLU A 57 -6.33 -6.30 -9.96
C GLU A 57 -6.74 -5.29 -11.04
N ARG A 58 -6.56 -3.98 -10.79
CA ARG A 58 -6.77 -2.95 -11.83
C ARG A 58 -5.88 -3.17 -13.05
N ALA A 59 -4.62 -3.54 -12.85
CA ALA A 59 -3.69 -3.81 -13.93
C ALA A 59 -4.09 -5.06 -14.74
N LYS A 60 -4.56 -6.13 -14.08
CA LYS A 60 -5.10 -7.34 -14.75
C LYS A 60 -6.31 -6.98 -15.63
N ALA A 61 -7.26 -6.21 -15.10
CA ALA A 61 -8.44 -5.78 -15.83
C ALA A 61 -8.07 -4.95 -17.07
N LYS A 62 -7.15 -3.98 -16.93
CA LYS A 62 -6.66 -3.16 -18.05
C LYS A 62 -6.01 -4.02 -19.14
N ARG A 63 -5.15 -4.97 -18.76
CA ARG A 63 -4.50 -5.89 -19.71
C ARG A 63 -5.50 -6.75 -20.46
N ALA A 64 -6.52 -7.28 -19.77
CA ALA A 64 -7.57 -8.07 -20.40
C ALA A 64 -8.37 -7.24 -21.42
N ALA A 65 -8.73 -6.00 -21.08
CA ALA A 65 -9.43 -5.08 -21.97
C ALA A 65 -8.59 -4.76 -23.22
N THR A 66 -7.30 -4.42 -23.06
CA THR A 66 -6.40 -4.16 -24.18
C THR A 66 -6.27 -5.39 -25.08
N ARG A 67 -6.11 -6.59 -24.51
CA ARG A 67 -6.04 -7.83 -25.31
C ARG A 67 -7.30 -8.06 -26.14
N ARG A 68 -8.49 -7.86 -25.56
CA ARG A 68 -9.77 -7.98 -26.29
C ARG A 68 -9.88 -6.97 -27.42
N ALA A 69 -9.46 -5.72 -27.20
CA ALA A 69 -9.47 -4.69 -28.24
C ALA A 69 -8.51 -5.01 -29.39
N THR A 70 -7.30 -5.49 -29.09
CA THR A 70 -6.33 -5.90 -30.11
C THR A 70 -6.85 -7.06 -30.95
N LEU A 71 -7.44 -8.09 -30.32
CA LEU A 71 -8.02 -9.23 -31.04
C LEU A 71 -9.19 -8.80 -31.94
N LYS A 72 -10.07 -7.91 -31.45
CA LYS A 72 -11.18 -7.37 -32.25
C LYS A 72 -10.68 -6.59 -33.47
N ARG A 73 -9.61 -5.80 -33.31
CA ARG A 73 -9.01 -5.03 -34.41
C ARG A 73 -8.33 -5.93 -35.44
N ALA A 74 -7.73 -7.05 -35.02
CA ALA A 74 -7.07 -7.97 -35.94
C ALA A 74 -8.07 -8.83 -36.75
N ALA A 75 -9.32 -8.95 -36.28
CA ALA A 75 -10.38 -9.70 -36.93
C ALA A 75 -11.29 -8.84 -37.84
N ALA A 76 -11.02 -7.53 -37.94
CA ALA A 76 -11.74 -6.57 -38.77
C ALA A 76 -10.86 -6.13 -39.95
#